data_AF-A0A9D4M8U4-F1
#
_entry.id   AF-A0A9D4M8U4-F1
#
_cell.length_a   1.000
_cell.length_b   1.000
_cell.length_c   1.000
_cell.angle_alpha   90.00
_cell.angle_beta   90.00
_cell.angle_gamma   90.00
#
_symmetry.space_group_name_H-M   'P 1'
#
loop_
_entity.id
_entity.type
_entity.pdbx_description
1 polymer ?
#
loop_
_entity_poly.entity_id
_entity_poly.type
_entity_poly.pdbx_seq_one_letter_code
_entity_poly.pdbx_strand_id
1 'polypeptide(L)'
;MVQKYQSPVRIYKYPFEIVMAAYQKRFPTCKMIPVFLGSDIIHEVKSEDGAIHDVERRCRLNIDAPYLLKKIAGVDHVVFIQKNCLDRRNRTLKIFAHNESFSSRIIINEICTYTVHKENSDWTCFEQEASLDIKSFFGFENTVEKIAMKQYTHNIKKGKEVIEYYINELISEGVTHIPRWTPAVPSCSATPDQPCLLESGVGTRSGSSQDSGVRTRSSSVCSTGSQHSQGSLVLGATAASITPQDSPTGEMTVASEDKLDADYIERFLGHLTPVQESQLVQLRQLLQKTHKGKIPKDAHILRFLRARDFNFEKAREMLVHSLAWRKLHNIDHLLHTYTPPEVLTKYYTGGWHFSDKDGRPLYVLRLGLMDVKGLMKAVGEENLLKHCMHLHC
;
A
#
# COMPACT_ATOMS: atom_id res chain seq x y z
N MET A 1 -18.32 1.41 -4.02
CA MET A 1 -18.09 1.78 -5.44
C MET A 1 -17.21 0.70 -6.02
N VAL A 2 -17.66 0.03 -7.10
CA VAL A 2 -16.92 -1.09 -7.68
C VAL A 2 -15.98 -0.58 -8.76
N GLN A 3 -14.68 -0.78 -8.56
CA GLN A 3 -13.65 -0.53 -9.56
C GLN A 3 -13.21 -1.85 -10.15
N LYS A 4 -13.08 -1.89 -11.48
CA LYS A 4 -12.57 -3.04 -12.21
C LYS A 4 -11.27 -2.66 -12.90
N TYR A 5 -10.35 -3.60 -12.90
CA TYR A 5 -9.02 -3.46 -13.47
C TYR A 5 -8.75 -4.67 -14.34
N GLN A 6 -8.19 -4.40 -15.52
CA GLN A 6 -7.72 -5.44 -16.42
C GLN A 6 -6.31 -5.04 -16.88
N SER A 7 -5.37 -5.95 -16.71
CA SER A 7 -4.00 -5.73 -17.17
C SER A 7 -3.86 -6.15 -18.64
N PRO A 8 -2.95 -5.53 -19.40
CA PRO A 8 -2.60 -6.02 -20.73
C PRO A 8 -2.08 -7.46 -20.66
N VAL A 9 -2.39 -8.26 -21.67
CA VAL A 9 -1.87 -9.63 -21.79
C VAL A 9 -0.35 -9.60 -21.81
N ARG A 10 0.26 -10.44 -20.96
CA ARG A 10 1.71 -10.59 -20.90
C ARG A 10 2.14 -11.90 -21.51
N ILE A 11 3.30 -11.88 -22.15
CA ILE A 11 3.86 -13.06 -22.80
C ILE A 11 5.19 -13.38 -22.14
N TYR A 12 5.29 -14.57 -21.56
CA TYR A 12 6.54 -15.20 -21.17
C TYR A 12 7.03 -16.05 -22.34
N LYS A 13 8.24 -15.77 -22.83
CA LYS A 13 8.87 -16.53 -23.93
C LYS A 13 9.47 -17.84 -23.42
N TYR A 14 8.68 -18.60 -22.65
CA TYR A 14 9.06 -19.86 -22.03
C TYR A 14 7.87 -20.84 -22.03
N PRO A 15 8.12 -22.16 -22.13
CA PRO A 15 7.07 -23.16 -22.11
C PRO A 15 6.26 -23.12 -20.82
N PHE A 16 4.96 -23.43 -20.93
CA PHE A 16 4.02 -23.42 -19.82
C PHE A 16 4.55 -24.19 -18.60
N GLU A 17 5.17 -25.33 -18.84
CA GLU A 17 5.68 -26.24 -17.81
C GLU A 17 6.78 -25.58 -16.94
N ILE A 18 7.69 -24.83 -17.56
CA ILE A 18 8.74 -24.06 -16.87
C ILE A 18 8.13 -22.89 -16.09
N VAL A 19 7.15 -22.19 -16.69
CA VAL A 19 6.45 -21.08 -16.02
C VAL A 19 5.70 -21.59 -14.79
N MET A 20 5.07 -22.76 -14.86
CA MET A 20 4.36 -23.36 -13.72
C MET A 20 5.33 -23.78 -12.60
N ALA A 21 6.50 -24.32 -12.94
CA ALA A 21 7.53 -24.64 -11.96
C ALA A 21 8.08 -23.38 -11.28
N ALA A 22 8.34 -22.32 -12.04
CA ALA A 22 8.78 -21.03 -11.53
C ALA A 22 7.69 -20.39 -10.64
N TYR A 23 6.43 -20.50 -11.04
CA TYR A 23 5.30 -20.04 -10.25
C TYR A 23 5.25 -20.74 -8.88
N GLN A 24 5.48 -22.04 -8.83
CA GLN A 24 5.44 -22.83 -7.60
C GLN A 24 6.53 -22.43 -6.59
N LYS A 25 7.71 -21.96 -7.05
CA LYS A 25 8.81 -21.47 -6.20
C LYS A 25 8.44 -20.22 -5.36
N ARG A 26 7.30 -19.59 -5.62
CA ARG A 26 6.78 -18.46 -4.83
C ARG A 26 6.20 -18.87 -3.47
N PHE A 27 6.01 -20.16 -3.22
CA PHE A 27 5.36 -20.68 -2.03
C PHE A 27 6.33 -21.58 -1.22
N PRO A 28 6.17 -21.66 0.12
CA PRO A 28 5.17 -20.97 0.94
C PRO A 28 5.51 -19.49 1.18
N THR A 29 6.74 -19.06 0.91
CA THR A 29 7.22 -17.67 1.04
C THR A 29 7.97 -17.25 -0.22
N CYS A 30 8.01 -15.96 -0.54
CA CYS A 30 8.65 -15.44 -1.74
C CYS A 30 9.62 -14.30 -1.39
N LYS A 31 10.93 -14.55 -1.52
CA LYS A 31 11.99 -13.55 -1.24
C LYS A 31 11.87 -12.28 -2.10
N MET A 32 11.34 -12.42 -3.31
CA MET A 32 11.12 -11.31 -4.24
C MET A 32 9.88 -10.45 -3.90
N ILE A 33 9.04 -10.91 -2.97
CA ILE A 33 7.83 -10.21 -2.53
C ILE A 33 7.88 -10.09 -1.00
N PRO A 34 8.66 -9.14 -0.44
CA PRO A 34 8.85 -9.04 1.02
C PRO A 34 7.56 -8.81 1.82
N VAL A 35 6.55 -8.23 1.18
CA VAL A 35 5.22 -8.03 1.78
C VAL A 35 4.44 -9.34 1.92
N PHE A 36 4.80 -10.40 1.21
CA PHE A 36 4.18 -11.71 1.31
C PHE A 36 4.83 -12.51 2.45
N LEU A 37 4.15 -12.54 3.60
CA LEU A 37 4.64 -13.16 4.83
C LEU A 37 4.62 -14.69 4.75
N GLY A 38 3.72 -15.25 3.94
CA GLY A 38 3.67 -16.66 3.62
C GLY A 38 2.27 -17.16 3.32
N SER A 39 2.16 -18.45 3.02
CA SER A 39 0.89 -19.14 2.76
C SER A 39 0.83 -20.52 3.38
N ASP A 40 -0.36 -20.88 3.87
CA ASP A 40 -0.68 -22.22 4.34
C ASP A 40 -1.71 -22.87 3.39
N ILE A 41 -1.53 -24.15 3.05
CA ILE A 41 -2.51 -24.89 2.24
C ILE A 41 -3.70 -25.23 3.14
N ILE A 42 -4.91 -24.85 2.72
CA ILE A 42 -6.16 -25.14 3.44
C ILE A 42 -6.96 -26.25 2.77
N HIS A 43 -6.79 -26.44 1.47
CA HIS A 43 -7.43 -27.50 0.70
C HIS A 43 -6.57 -27.87 -0.51
N GLU A 44 -6.43 -29.17 -0.80
CA GLU A 44 -5.67 -29.67 -1.94
C GLU A 44 -6.33 -30.93 -2.51
N VAL A 45 -6.57 -30.94 -3.81
CA VAL A 45 -7.15 -32.07 -4.54
C VAL A 45 -6.36 -32.31 -5.81
N LYS A 46 -6.10 -33.58 -6.12
CA LYS A 46 -5.46 -34.03 -7.36
C LYS A 46 -6.37 -35.06 -8.03
N SER A 47 -6.52 -34.98 -9.35
CA SER A 47 -7.19 -36.03 -10.10
C SER A 47 -6.38 -37.31 -10.09
N GLU A 48 -7.05 -38.46 -10.25
CA GLU A 48 -6.42 -39.79 -10.25
C GLU A 48 -5.34 -39.94 -11.33
N ASP A 49 -5.54 -39.30 -12.49
CA ASP A 49 -4.59 -39.29 -13.61
C ASP A 49 -3.48 -38.23 -13.47
N GLY A 50 -3.49 -37.44 -12.40
CA GLY A 50 -2.53 -36.38 -12.12
C GLY A 50 -2.59 -35.16 -13.05
N ALA A 51 -3.59 -35.08 -13.93
CA ALA A 51 -3.74 -33.96 -14.86
C ALA A 51 -4.18 -32.67 -14.17
N ILE A 52 -5.06 -32.78 -13.18
CA ILE A 52 -5.68 -31.65 -12.48
C ILE A 52 -5.11 -31.57 -11.07
N HIS A 53 -4.73 -30.37 -10.65
CA HIS A 53 -4.26 -30.08 -9.32
C HIS A 53 -4.88 -28.77 -8.82
N ASP A 54 -5.82 -28.90 -7.90
CA ASP A 54 -6.48 -27.79 -7.24
C ASP A 54 -5.83 -27.56 -5.86
N VAL A 55 -5.36 -26.35 -5.60
CA VAL A 55 -4.77 -25.95 -4.31
C VAL A 55 -5.33 -24.62 -3.85
N GLU A 56 -5.95 -24.63 -2.68
CA GLU A 56 -6.40 -23.43 -1.99
C GLU A 56 -5.45 -23.11 -0.83
N ARG A 57 -5.04 -21.85 -0.76
CA ARG A 57 -4.07 -21.35 0.20
C ARG A 57 -4.62 -20.15 0.96
N ARG A 58 -4.33 -20.08 2.24
CA ARG A 58 -4.53 -18.89 3.07
C ARG A 58 -3.21 -18.13 3.14
N CYS A 59 -3.17 -16.98 2.51
CA CYS A 59 -1.99 -16.14 2.30
C CYS A 59 -2.00 -14.94 3.25
N ARG A 60 -0.87 -14.64 3.89
CA ARG A 60 -0.68 -13.46 4.75
C ARG A 60 0.17 -12.41 4.06
N LEU A 61 -0.29 -11.17 4.06
CA LEU A 61 0.43 -10.01 3.51
C LEU A 61 0.59 -8.91 4.55
N ASN A 62 1.79 -8.37 4.66
CA ASN A 62 2.06 -7.13 5.39
C ASN A 62 1.76 -5.94 4.47
N ILE A 63 0.66 -5.24 4.72
CA ILE A 63 0.31 -4.03 3.96
C ILE A 63 0.98 -2.83 4.61
N ASP A 64 1.66 -2.03 3.80
CA ASP A 64 2.19 -0.73 4.19
C ASP A 64 1.05 0.30 4.26
N ALA A 65 0.34 0.30 5.39
CA ALA A 65 -0.75 1.21 5.70
C ALA A 65 -0.37 2.19 6.82
N PRO A 66 -0.91 3.43 6.81
CA PRO A 66 -0.68 4.39 7.89
C PRO A 66 -1.02 3.80 9.26
N TYR A 67 -0.23 4.16 10.29
CA TYR A 67 -0.35 3.61 11.65
C TYR A 67 -1.77 3.69 12.21
N LEU A 68 -2.46 4.82 12.00
CA LEU A 68 -3.83 5.00 12.45
C LEU A 68 -4.79 4.00 11.78
N LEU A 69 -4.60 3.70 10.49
CA LEU A 69 -5.40 2.73 9.76
C LEU A 69 -5.19 1.32 10.31
N LYS A 70 -3.93 0.92 10.55
CA LYS A 70 -3.59 -0.38 11.15
C LYS A 70 -4.24 -0.54 12.53
N LYS A 71 -4.18 0.50 13.35
CA LYS A 71 -4.76 0.50 14.70
C LYS A 71 -6.29 0.45 14.71
N ILE A 72 -6.96 1.20 13.83
CA ILE A 72 -8.42 1.17 13.69
C ILE A 72 -8.89 -0.17 13.12
N ALA A 73 -8.13 -0.73 12.19
CA ALA A 73 -8.43 -1.98 11.54
C ALA A 73 -8.24 -3.21 12.46
N GLY A 74 -7.35 -3.10 13.45
CA GLY A 74 -7.10 -4.16 14.44
C GLY A 74 -6.41 -5.40 13.87
N VAL A 75 -5.64 -5.25 12.80
CA VAL A 75 -4.97 -6.37 12.12
C VAL A 75 -3.57 -5.95 11.69
N ASP A 76 -2.56 -6.72 12.11
CA ASP A 76 -1.15 -6.49 11.79
C ASP A 76 -0.81 -6.90 10.35
N HIS A 77 -1.60 -7.81 9.78
CA HIS A 77 -1.47 -8.33 8.44
C HIS A 77 -2.86 -8.58 7.83
N VAL A 78 -2.90 -8.66 6.51
CA VAL A 78 -4.13 -8.92 5.75
C VAL A 78 -4.06 -10.33 5.20
N VAL A 79 -5.17 -11.05 5.33
CA VAL A 79 -5.30 -12.43 4.88
C VAL A 79 -6.13 -12.49 3.61
N PHE A 80 -5.63 -13.25 2.64
CA PHE A 80 -6.30 -13.55 1.38
C PHE A 80 -6.42 -15.06 1.21
N ILE A 81 -7.52 -15.51 0.65
CA ILE A 81 -7.68 -16.88 0.18
C ILE A 81 -7.35 -16.90 -1.30
N GLN A 82 -6.50 -17.83 -1.71
CA GLN A 82 -6.07 -18.02 -3.09
C GLN A 82 -6.29 -19.47 -3.53
N LYS A 83 -7.19 -19.68 -4.48
CA LYS A 83 -7.43 -20.97 -5.14
C LYS A 83 -6.69 -21.02 -6.47
N ASN A 84 -5.89 -22.06 -6.67
CA ASN A 84 -5.17 -22.35 -7.91
C ASN A 84 -5.76 -23.63 -8.51
N CYS A 85 -6.20 -23.57 -9.75
CA CYS A 85 -6.69 -24.71 -10.52
C CYS A 85 -5.73 -24.95 -11.68
N LEU A 86 -4.80 -25.87 -11.50
CA LEU A 86 -3.85 -26.26 -12.53
C LEU A 86 -4.42 -27.42 -13.34
N ASP A 87 -4.54 -27.23 -14.64
CA ASP A 87 -4.90 -28.27 -15.60
C ASP A 87 -3.73 -28.48 -16.56
N ARG A 88 -2.99 -29.57 -16.34
CA ARG A 88 -1.81 -29.95 -17.13
C ARG A 88 -2.18 -30.49 -18.51
N ARG A 89 -3.40 -31.03 -18.66
CA ARG A 89 -3.89 -31.57 -19.94
C ARG A 89 -4.19 -30.42 -20.90
N ASN A 90 -4.93 -29.43 -20.43
CA ASN A 90 -5.25 -28.23 -21.21
C ASN A 90 -4.15 -27.15 -21.14
N ARG A 91 -3.10 -27.36 -20.35
CA ARG A 91 -1.99 -26.43 -20.13
C ARG A 91 -2.50 -25.04 -19.71
N THR A 92 -3.36 -25.03 -18.69
CA THR A 92 -3.91 -23.80 -18.11
C THR A 92 -3.75 -23.78 -16.60
N LEU A 93 -3.54 -22.59 -16.05
CA LEU A 93 -3.60 -22.36 -14.61
C LEU A 93 -4.55 -21.18 -14.37
N LYS A 94 -5.67 -21.45 -13.69
CA LYS A 94 -6.60 -20.41 -13.25
C LYS A 94 -6.41 -20.15 -11.76
N ILE A 95 -6.31 -18.88 -11.39
CA ILE A 95 -6.07 -18.45 -10.02
C ILE A 95 -7.18 -17.50 -9.64
N PHE A 96 -7.83 -17.79 -8.52
CA PHE A 96 -8.83 -16.94 -7.91
C PHE A 96 -8.31 -16.50 -6.56
N ALA A 97 -8.25 -15.21 -6.30
CA ALA A 97 -7.89 -14.67 -5.00
C ALA A 97 -8.96 -13.71 -4.49
N HIS A 98 -9.27 -13.81 -3.20
CA HIS A 98 -10.15 -12.86 -2.53
C HIS A 98 -9.67 -12.56 -1.12
N ASN A 99 -10.02 -11.38 -0.59
CA ASN A 99 -9.66 -11.03 0.77
C ASN A 99 -10.58 -11.73 1.79
N GLU A 100 -9.97 -12.31 2.81
CA GLU A 100 -10.68 -12.83 3.98
C GLU A 100 -10.79 -11.73 5.04
N SER A 101 -9.68 -11.06 5.32
CA SER A 101 -9.67 -9.90 6.21
C SER A 101 -10.47 -8.75 5.60
N PHE A 102 -11.31 -8.11 6.41
CA PHE A 102 -12.18 -6.99 6.02
C PHE A 102 -13.23 -7.30 4.95
N SER A 103 -13.57 -8.58 4.69
CA SER A 103 -14.57 -8.98 3.67
C SER A 103 -15.95 -8.34 3.83
N SER A 104 -16.31 -7.89 5.04
CA SER A 104 -17.55 -7.14 5.30
C SER A 104 -17.52 -5.67 4.86
N ARG A 105 -16.33 -5.12 4.59
CA ARG A 105 -16.07 -3.69 4.37
C ARG A 105 -15.44 -3.39 3.02
N ILE A 106 -14.53 -4.27 2.60
CA ILE A 106 -13.81 -4.22 1.33
C ILE A 106 -13.93 -5.60 0.71
N ILE A 107 -14.25 -5.67 -0.56
CA ILE A 107 -14.21 -6.89 -1.36
C ILE A 107 -13.17 -6.68 -2.45
N ILE A 108 -12.12 -7.48 -2.42
CA ILE A 108 -11.09 -7.57 -3.44
C ILE A 108 -11.23 -8.94 -4.07
N ASN A 109 -11.44 -8.99 -5.39
CA ASN A 109 -11.36 -10.22 -6.16
C ASN A 109 -10.29 -10.07 -7.22
N GLU A 110 -9.52 -11.12 -7.43
CA GLU A 110 -8.51 -11.18 -8.47
C GLU A 110 -8.61 -12.51 -9.19
N ILE A 111 -8.59 -12.46 -10.52
CA ILE A 111 -8.60 -13.62 -11.39
C ILE A 111 -7.35 -13.50 -12.28
N CYS A 112 -6.49 -14.51 -12.20
CA CYS A 112 -5.32 -14.61 -13.06
C CYS A 112 -5.40 -15.91 -13.86
N THR A 113 -5.05 -15.86 -15.14
CA THR A 113 -5.04 -17.02 -16.01
C THR A 113 -3.70 -17.10 -16.73
N TYR A 114 -3.04 -18.26 -16.63
CA TYR A 114 -1.94 -18.63 -17.51
C TYR A 114 -2.44 -19.62 -18.55
N THR A 115 -2.11 -19.38 -19.82
CA THR A 115 -2.46 -20.23 -20.96
C THR A 115 -1.30 -20.33 -21.93
N VAL A 116 -1.33 -21.31 -22.83
CA VAL A 116 -0.37 -21.41 -23.93
C VAL A 116 -0.70 -20.36 -24.99
N HIS A 117 0.32 -19.73 -25.57
CA HIS A 117 0.13 -18.76 -26.65
C HIS A 117 -0.45 -19.42 -27.91
N LYS A 118 -1.45 -18.78 -28.53
CA LYS A 118 -2.23 -19.35 -29.64
C LYS A 118 -1.37 -19.70 -30.86
N GLU A 119 -0.36 -18.88 -31.15
CA GLU A 119 0.52 -19.05 -32.33
C GLU A 119 1.84 -19.75 -32.00
N ASN A 120 2.20 -19.89 -30.71
CA ASN A 120 3.49 -20.46 -30.31
C ASN A 120 3.32 -21.32 -29.05
N SER A 121 3.41 -22.64 -29.22
CA SER A 121 3.16 -23.60 -28.13
C SER A 121 4.21 -23.59 -27.01
N ASP A 122 5.34 -22.92 -27.24
CA ASP A 122 6.46 -22.77 -26.32
C ASP A 122 6.44 -21.42 -25.58
N TRP A 123 5.41 -20.60 -25.79
CA TRP A 123 5.21 -19.36 -25.03
C TRP A 123 3.97 -19.47 -24.15
N THR A 124 4.00 -18.72 -23.05
CA THR A 124 2.93 -18.68 -22.06
C THR A 124 2.34 -17.28 -21.97
N CYS A 125 1.04 -17.17 -22.16
CA CYS A 125 0.26 -15.97 -21.93
C CYS A 125 -0.14 -15.88 -20.45
N PHE A 126 -0.19 -14.64 -19.95
CA PHE A 126 -0.73 -14.32 -18.64
C PHE A 126 -1.71 -13.16 -18.75
N GLU A 127 -2.90 -13.39 -18.22
CA GLU A 127 -3.99 -12.44 -18.16
C GLU A 127 -4.41 -12.27 -16.71
N GLN A 128 -4.70 -11.03 -16.31
CA GLN A 128 -5.09 -10.71 -14.94
C GLN A 128 -6.16 -9.63 -14.93
N GLU A 129 -7.19 -9.91 -14.14
CA GLU A 129 -8.32 -9.06 -13.87
C GLU A 129 -8.51 -8.93 -12.36
N ALA A 130 -8.86 -7.75 -11.89
CA ALA A 130 -9.16 -7.51 -10.48
C ALA A 130 -10.37 -6.61 -10.32
N SER A 131 -11.11 -6.80 -9.23
CA SER A 131 -12.15 -5.89 -8.79
C SER A 131 -11.94 -5.49 -7.34
N LEU A 132 -12.22 -4.23 -7.05
CA LEU A 132 -12.19 -3.63 -5.72
C LEU A 132 -13.55 -2.99 -5.47
N ASP A 133 -14.27 -3.46 -4.47
CA ASP A 133 -15.50 -2.84 -3.98
C ASP A 133 -15.32 -2.41 -2.52
N ILE A 134 -15.29 -1.10 -2.31
CA ILE A 134 -15.27 -0.51 -0.97
C ILE A 134 -16.72 -0.21 -0.58
N LYS A 135 -17.24 -0.94 0.42
CA LYS A 135 -18.58 -0.74 0.97
C LYS A 135 -18.59 0.41 1.97
N SER A 136 -17.75 0.32 2.99
CA SER A 136 -17.53 1.36 4.00
C SER A 136 -16.26 1.03 4.79
N PHE A 137 -15.38 2.01 4.96
CA PHE A 137 -14.12 1.84 5.69
C PHE A 137 -13.82 3.04 6.59
N PHE A 138 -14.72 3.30 7.54
CA PHE A 138 -14.53 4.26 8.63
C PHE A 138 -14.20 5.70 8.16
N GLY A 139 -14.65 6.12 6.96
CA GLY A 139 -14.33 7.44 6.41
C GLY A 139 -12.94 7.53 5.74
N PHE A 140 -12.23 6.42 5.57
CA PHE A 140 -10.93 6.33 4.92
C PHE A 140 -11.00 5.72 3.51
N GLU A 141 -12.17 5.68 2.88
CA GLU A 141 -12.41 5.01 1.59
C GLU A 141 -11.41 5.49 0.53
N ASN A 142 -11.25 6.80 0.37
CA ASN A 142 -10.30 7.39 -0.58
C ASN A 142 -8.83 7.02 -0.31
N THR A 143 -8.48 6.78 0.97
CA THR A 143 -7.11 6.40 1.35
C THR A 143 -6.87 4.93 1.06
N VAL A 144 -7.83 4.07 1.42
CA VAL A 144 -7.81 2.64 1.10
C VAL A 144 -7.74 2.42 -0.40
N GLU A 145 -8.55 3.15 -1.17
CA GLU A 145 -8.56 3.09 -2.62
C GLU A 145 -7.19 3.42 -3.20
N LYS A 146 -6.54 4.50 -2.75
CA LYS A 146 -5.19 4.87 -3.18
C LYS A 146 -4.15 3.81 -2.83
N ILE A 147 -4.23 3.21 -1.64
CA ILE A 147 -3.33 2.13 -1.22
C ILE A 147 -3.53 0.91 -2.12
N ALA A 148 -4.78 0.50 -2.34
CA ALA A 148 -5.12 -0.64 -3.17
C ALA A 148 -4.66 -0.43 -4.63
N MET A 149 -4.92 0.74 -5.21
CA MET A 149 -4.42 1.12 -6.54
C MET A 149 -2.90 1.07 -6.62
N LYS A 150 -2.20 1.69 -5.66
CA LYS A 150 -0.73 1.69 -5.61
C LYS A 150 -0.18 0.27 -5.53
N GLN A 151 -0.78 -0.58 -4.68
CA GLN A 151 -0.36 -1.97 -4.52
C GLN A 151 -0.63 -2.78 -5.79
N TYR A 152 -1.78 -2.59 -6.43
CA TYR A 152 -2.13 -3.28 -7.67
C TYR A 152 -1.16 -2.92 -8.80
N THR A 153 -0.87 -1.64 -9.02
CA THR A 153 0.12 -1.20 -10.01
C THR A 153 1.51 -1.76 -9.71
N HIS A 154 1.90 -1.79 -8.43
CA HIS A 154 3.18 -2.37 -8.02
C HIS A 154 3.24 -3.88 -8.27
N ASN A 155 2.18 -4.62 -7.90
CA ASN A 155 2.04 -6.06 -8.10
C ASN A 155 2.10 -6.44 -9.57
N ILE A 156 1.44 -5.65 -10.44
CA ILE A 156 1.54 -5.80 -11.89
C ILE A 156 3.01 -5.71 -12.29
N LYS A 157 3.71 -4.61 -12.01
CA LYS A 157 5.10 -4.45 -12.46
C LYS A 157 6.02 -5.57 -11.94
N LYS A 158 5.92 -5.88 -10.64
CA LYS A 158 6.75 -6.90 -9.98
C LYS A 158 6.42 -8.34 -10.37
N GLY A 159 5.17 -8.65 -10.70
CA GLY A 159 4.74 -10.02 -10.98
C GLY A 159 5.53 -10.68 -12.11
N LYS A 160 5.81 -9.94 -13.19
CA LYS A 160 6.63 -10.42 -14.31
C LYS A 160 8.07 -10.68 -13.86
N GLU A 161 8.67 -9.70 -13.16
CA GLU A 161 10.04 -9.78 -12.66
C GLU A 161 10.24 -11.00 -11.72
N VAL A 162 9.25 -11.30 -10.87
CA VAL A 162 9.29 -12.45 -9.94
C VAL A 162 9.32 -13.77 -10.69
N ILE A 163 8.45 -13.94 -11.70
CA ILE A 163 8.39 -15.19 -12.47
C ILE A 163 9.66 -15.35 -13.31
N GLU A 164 10.13 -14.30 -13.98
CA GLU A 164 11.39 -14.35 -14.75
C GLU A 164 12.60 -14.65 -13.86
N TYR A 165 12.63 -14.10 -12.63
CA TYR A 165 13.66 -14.43 -11.65
C TYR A 165 13.71 -15.95 -11.36
N TYR A 166 12.57 -16.56 -11.05
CA TYR A 166 12.53 -17.99 -10.74
C TYR A 166 12.72 -18.89 -11.96
N ILE A 167 12.37 -18.43 -13.16
CA ILE A 167 12.74 -19.12 -14.41
C ILE A 167 14.26 -19.16 -14.55
N ASN A 168 14.95 -18.02 -14.37
CA ASN A 168 16.40 -17.97 -14.43
C ASN A 168 17.07 -18.80 -13.33
N GLU A 169 16.49 -18.81 -12.13
CA GLU A 169 16.95 -19.69 -11.03
C GLU A 169 16.86 -21.16 -11.44
N LEU A 170 15.72 -21.61 -11.98
CA LEU A 170 15.54 -22.99 -12.48
C LEU A 170 16.55 -23.34 -13.59
N ILE A 171 16.79 -22.42 -14.54
CA ILE A 171 17.78 -22.62 -15.60
C ILE A 171 19.19 -22.75 -15.01
N SER A 172 19.53 -21.93 -14.01
CA SER A 172 20.83 -22.01 -13.32
C SER A 172 21.00 -23.30 -12.51
N GLU A 173 19.91 -23.88 -12.03
CA GLU A 173 19.86 -25.20 -11.39
C GLU A 173 19.92 -26.36 -12.40
N GLY A 174 19.96 -26.06 -13.72
CA GLY A 174 20.03 -27.05 -14.80
C GLY A 174 18.67 -27.51 -15.34
N VAL A 175 17.56 -26.94 -14.85
CA VAL A 175 16.20 -27.27 -15.32
C VAL A 175 15.89 -26.43 -16.57
N THR A 176 16.24 -26.96 -17.74
CA THR A 176 15.99 -26.31 -19.04
C THR A 176 14.74 -26.83 -19.73
N HIS A 177 14.27 -28.02 -19.35
CA HIS A 177 13.08 -28.66 -19.92
C HIS A 177 12.29 -29.40 -18.86
N ILE A 178 10.95 -29.30 -18.92
CA ILE A 178 10.02 -30.07 -18.11
C ILE A 178 9.03 -30.75 -19.07
N PRO A 179 8.88 -32.09 -19.00
CA PRO A 179 8.02 -32.81 -19.91
C PRO A 179 6.55 -32.42 -19.73
N ARG A 180 5.82 -32.38 -20.85
CA ARG A 180 4.37 -32.18 -20.85
C ARG A 180 3.68 -33.38 -20.20
N TRP A 181 2.55 -33.16 -19.55
CA TRP A 181 1.75 -34.26 -19.04
C TRP A 181 1.23 -35.12 -20.18
N THR A 182 1.29 -36.43 -20.00
CA THR A 182 0.72 -37.43 -20.91
C THR A 182 -0.14 -38.38 -20.10
N PRO A 183 -1.31 -38.81 -20.63
CA PRO A 183 -2.10 -39.83 -19.95
C PRO A 183 -1.28 -41.11 -19.78
N ALA A 184 -1.46 -41.77 -18.64
CA ALA A 184 -0.86 -43.09 -18.44
C ALA A 184 -1.42 -44.04 -19.50
N VAL A 185 -0.52 -44.65 -20.27
CA VAL A 185 -0.92 -45.71 -21.21
C VAL A 185 -1.35 -46.90 -20.36
N PRO A 186 -2.58 -47.42 -20.49
CA PRO A 186 -2.95 -48.65 -19.80
C PRO A 186 -2.01 -49.74 -20.28
N SER A 187 -1.19 -50.28 -19.37
CA SER A 187 -0.34 -51.41 -19.67
C SER A 187 -1.24 -52.55 -20.15
N CYS A 188 -1.12 -52.95 -21.42
CA CYS A 188 -1.62 -54.24 -21.87
C CYS A 188 -1.07 -55.29 -20.92
N SER A 189 -1.97 -55.93 -20.17
CA SER A 189 -1.68 -57.10 -19.36
C SER A 189 -1.08 -58.17 -20.28
N ALA A 190 0.24 -58.31 -20.23
CA ALA A 190 0.91 -59.48 -20.76
C ALA A 190 0.44 -60.68 -19.93
N THR A 191 -0.31 -61.56 -20.58
CA THR A 191 -0.63 -62.91 -20.09
C THR A 191 0.66 -63.67 -19.78
N PRO A 192 0.79 -64.32 -18.61
CA PRO A 192 1.94 -65.18 -18.33
C PRO A 192 1.64 -66.59 -18.82
N ASP A 193 2.14 -66.96 -20.00
CA ASP A 193 2.23 -68.37 -20.41
C ASP A 193 3.67 -68.76 -20.76
N GLN A 194 4.24 -69.53 -19.82
CA GLN A 194 5.15 -70.67 -19.99
C GLN A 194 6.69 -70.50 -20.14
N PRO A 195 7.46 -71.54 -19.73
CA PRO A 195 8.63 -71.40 -18.85
C PRO A 195 9.94 -71.88 -19.50
N CYS A 196 11.09 -71.45 -18.98
CA CYS A 196 12.39 -72.06 -19.30
C CYS A 196 13.33 -72.06 -18.08
N LEU A 197 13.41 -73.23 -17.47
CA LEU A 197 14.58 -73.95 -16.94
C LEU A 197 15.80 -73.16 -16.41
N LEU A 198 16.01 -73.36 -15.11
CA LEU A 198 17.27 -73.62 -14.41
C LEU A 198 18.50 -73.86 -15.31
N GLU A 199 19.58 -73.09 -15.08
CA GLU A 199 20.80 -73.73 -14.60
C GLU A 199 21.63 -72.81 -13.71
N SER A 200 22.16 -73.48 -12.70
CA SER A 200 22.87 -73.09 -11.49
C SER A 200 24.34 -72.71 -11.70
N GLY A 201 24.90 -71.97 -10.74
CA GLY A 201 26.34 -71.83 -10.53
C GLY A 201 26.70 -70.48 -9.90
N VAL A 202 26.43 -70.26 -8.60
CA VAL A 202 27.43 -70.35 -7.51
C VAL A 202 28.64 -69.42 -7.73
N GLY A 203 28.96 -68.45 -6.88
CA GLY A 203 28.41 -68.09 -5.59
C GLY A 203 29.18 -66.91 -4.98
N THR A 204 28.60 -66.39 -3.89
CA THR A 204 29.24 -65.89 -2.65
C THR A 204 30.49 -64.99 -2.77
N ARG A 205 30.61 -63.86 -2.07
CA ARG A 205 30.01 -63.43 -0.80
C ARG A 205 30.45 -61.97 -0.51
N SER A 206 29.58 -61.23 0.19
CA SER A 206 29.85 -60.27 1.28
C SER A 206 31.01 -59.27 1.15
N GLY A 207 30.87 -57.97 1.42
CA GLY A 207 29.80 -57.25 2.11
C GLY A 207 30.31 -55.89 2.60
N SER A 208 29.37 -55.11 3.16
CA SER A 208 29.50 -53.99 4.12
C SER A 208 30.43 -52.82 3.72
N SER A 209 29.94 -51.62 3.42
CA SER A 209 29.21 -50.61 4.23
C SER A 209 30.12 -49.53 4.77
N GLN A 210 29.66 -48.27 4.65
CA GLN A 210 30.01 -47.10 5.48
C GLN A 210 31.43 -46.55 5.28
N ASP A 211 31.74 -45.28 5.49
CA ASP A 211 31.05 -44.00 5.71
C ASP A 211 32.19 -42.94 5.75
N SER A 212 31.84 -41.68 5.47
CA SER A 212 32.51 -40.41 5.88
C SER A 212 34.04 -40.23 5.70
N GLY A 213 34.62 -39.05 5.43
CA GLY A 213 34.18 -37.66 5.39
C GLY A 213 35.45 -36.78 5.54
N VAL A 214 35.52 -35.62 4.87
CA VAL A 214 36.55 -34.57 5.12
C VAL A 214 35.87 -33.24 4.73
N ARG A 215 35.31 -32.44 5.66
CA ARG A 215 35.92 -31.41 6.54
C ARG A 215 36.99 -30.52 5.87
N THR A 216 36.61 -29.29 5.55
CA THR A 216 37.55 -28.16 5.53
C THR A 216 37.02 -27.02 6.39
N ARG A 217 37.86 -26.58 7.32
CA ARG A 217 37.63 -25.52 8.29
C ARG A 217 37.88 -24.14 7.69
N SER A 218 37.14 -23.18 8.23
CA SER A 218 37.29 -21.73 8.10
C SER A 218 38.42 -21.15 8.96
N SER A 219 38.98 -20.00 8.54
CA SER A 219 39.50 -18.90 9.37
C SER A 219 39.79 -17.71 8.43
N SER A 220 39.03 -16.59 8.38
CA SER A 220 38.99 -15.42 9.28
C SER A 220 40.34 -14.76 9.59
N VAL A 221 40.48 -13.45 9.26
CA VAL A 221 40.70 -12.32 10.21
C VAL A 221 41.19 -11.01 9.51
N CYS A 222 40.46 -9.90 9.81
CA CYS A 222 40.82 -8.46 9.95
C CYS A 222 41.42 -7.64 8.77
N SER A 223 41.38 -6.29 8.70
CA SER A 223 40.64 -5.13 9.28
C SER A 223 41.30 -3.83 8.75
N THR A 224 40.65 -2.67 8.97
CA THR A 224 41.16 -1.25 8.90
C THR A 224 41.15 -0.58 7.51
N GLY A 225 40.85 0.71 7.30
CA GLY A 225 40.41 1.89 8.09
C GLY A 225 40.12 3.07 7.11
N SER A 226 39.09 3.90 7.36
CA SER A 226 39.14 5.33 7.76
C SER A 226 39.51 6.39 6.68
N GLN A 227 38.63 7.40 6.46
CA GLN A 227 38.84 8.86 6.68
C GLN A 227 37.94 9.81 5.83
N HIS A 228 37.78 11.02 6.38
CA HIS A 228 36.91 12.18 6.13
C HIS A 228 37.28 13.13 4.96
N SER A 229 36.31 13.99 4.54
CA SER A 229 36.36 15.49 4.35
C SER A 229 35.27 15.90 3.31
N GLN A 230 34.38 16.90 3.42
CA GLN A 230 34.32 18.34 3.79
C GLN A 230 34.87 19.39 2.79
N GLY A 231 33.99 20.31 2.38
CA GLY A 231 34.25 21.64 1.75
C GLY A 231 34.46 21.62 0.22
N SER A 232 34.21 22.66 -0.59
CA SER A 232 33.77 24.05 -0.39
C SER A 232 33.69 24.77 -1.77
N LEU A 233 32.88 25.84 -1.87
CA LEU A 233 33.05 27.07 -2.71
C LEU A 233 32.87 26.99 -4.25
N VAL A 234 31.85 27.68 -4.83
CA VAL A 234 31.73 29.12 -5.22
C VAL A 234 32.26 29.43 -6.63
N LEU A 235 31.40 30.05 -7.44
CA LEU A 235 31.78 30.96 -8.53
C LEU A 235 30.65 31.99 -8.73
N GLY A 236 31.00 33.27 -8.59
CA GLY A 236 30.10 34.42 -8.72
C GLY A 236 30.40 35.28 -9.96
N ALA A 237 30.06 36.57 -9.81
CA ALA A 237 30.14 37.70 -10.74
C ALA A 237 28.88 37.88 -11.64
N THR A 238 28.31 39.08 -11.84
CA THR A 238 28.92 40.42 -11.83
C THR A 238 27.89 41.53 -11.56
N ALA A 239 28.40 42.66 -11.07
CA ALA A 239 27.71 43.89 -10.67
C ALA A 239 27.44 44.87 -11.82
N ALA A 240 26.49 45.81 -11.61
CA ALA A 240 26.63 47.21 -12.05
C ALA A 240 25.67 48.12 -11.24
N SER A 241 26.26 49.15 -10.64
CA SER A 241 25.63 50.19 -9.81
C SER A 241 25.38 51.46 -10.63
N ILE A 242 24.27 52.19 -10.40
CA ILE A 242 24.17 53.66 -10.56
C ILE A 242 23.15 54.24 -9.56
N THR A 243 23.58 55.22 -8.76
CA THR A 243 22.81 56.28 -8.05
C THR A 243 23.66 57.58 -8.16
N PRO A 244 23.31 58.81 -7.69
CA PRO A 244 22.10 59.32 -6.97
C PRO A 244 21.61 60.77 -7.38
N GLN A 245 20.70 61.36 -6.57
CA GLN A 245 20.30 62.80 -6.35
C GLN A 245 18.99 63.29 -7.04
N ASP A 246 18.09 64.12 -6.47
CA ASP A 246 17.92 64.81 -5.17
C ASP A 246 16.43 65.28 -4.97
N SER A 247 15.99 65.36 -3.70
CA SER A 247 14.85 65.99 -2.95
C SER A 247 13.85 67.04 -3.58
N PRO A 248 12.84 67.60 -2.85
CA PRO A 248 11.72 67.04 -2.04
C PRO A 248 10.34 67.74 -2.30
N THR A 249 9.17 67.10 -2.05
CA THR A 249 7.92 67.80 -1.61
C THR A 249 6.74 66.84 -1.35
N GLY A 250 6.14 66.94 -0.16
CA GLY A 250 4.68 67.12 0.02
C GLY A 250 3.71 65.95 -0.21
N GLU A 251 3.35 65.31 0.91
CA GLU A 251 1.97 64.93 1.31
C GLU A 251 1.20 63.72 0.72
N MET A 252 0.41 63.16 1.65
CA MET A 252 -0.66 62.16 1.55
C MET A 252 -0.25 60.67 1.44
N THR A 253 0.19 60.10 2.56
CA THR A 253 0.17 58.65 2.78
C THR A 253 -1.27 58.18 2.98
N VAL A 254 -1.88 57.66 1.92
CA VAL A 254 -2.98 56.69 2.02
C VAL A 254 -2.38 55.42 2.61
N ALA A 255 -2.80 55.05 3.82
CA ALA A 255 -2.32 53.84 4.49
C ALA A 255 -2.65 52.60 3.65
N SER A 256 -1.62 51.91 3.18
CA SER A 256 -1.73 50.64 2.46
C SER A 256 -1.97 49.50 3.45
N GLU A 257 -3.23 49.18 3.75
CA GLU A 257 -3.65 48.06 4.64
C GLU A 257 -3.30 46.65 4.12
N ASP A 258 -2.64 46.54 2.96
CA ASP A 258 -2.40 45.27 2.26
C ASP A 258 -0.98 44.70 2.42
N LYS A 259 -0.09 45.39 3.15
CA LYS A 259 1.25 44.87 3.46
C LYS A 259 1.24 44.23 4.84
N LEU A 260 1.40 42.92 4.89
CA LEU A 260 1.71 42.21 6.13
C LEU A 260 3.09 42.68 6.60
N ASP A 261 3.16 43.28 7.80
CA ASP A 261 4.42 43.71 8.39
C ASP A 261 5.33 42.51 8.67
N ALA A 262 6.62 42.63 8.37
CA ALA A 262 7.62 41.59 8.62
C ALA A 262 7.67 41.20 10.11
N ASP A 263 7.53 42.18 11.00
CA ASP A 263 7.52 41.96 12.45
C ASP A 263 6.27 41.20 12.91
N TYR A 264 5.13 41.37 12.21
CA TYR A 264 3.91 40.61 12.47
C TYR A 264 4.03 39.16 11.98
N ILE A 265 4.64 38.95 10.81
CA ILE A 265 4.85 37.61 10.24
C ILE A 265 5.75 36.79 11.18
N GLU A 266 6.90 37.33 11.57
CA GLU A 266 7.85 36.61 12.42
C GLU A 266 7.23 36.25 13.78
N ARG A 267 6.50 37.18 14.39
CA ARG A 267 5.95 37.02 15.74
C ARG A 267 4.71 36.13 15.82
N PHE A 268 3.85 36.14 14.81
CA PHE A 268 2.54 35.47 14.88
C PHE A 268 2.32 34.36 13.82
N LEU A 269 3.08 34.37 12.73
CA LEU A 269 2.95 33.41 11.63
C LEU A 269 4.19 32.50 11.49
N GLY A 270 5.30 32.88 12.12
CA GLY A 270 6.60 32.21 12.04
C GLY A 270 7.37 32.60 10.77
N HIS A 271 8.56 32.03 10.58
CA HIS A 271 9.41 32.36 9.44
C HIS A 271 8.80 31.87 8.12
N LEU A 272 8.59 32.79 7.18
CA LEU A 272 8.12 32.52 5.82
C LEU A 272 9.16 33.01 4.82
N THR A 273 9.29 32.31 3.68
CA THR A 273 10.06 32.85 2.55
C THR A 273 9.23 33.91 1.81
N PRO A 274 9.86 34.84 1.07
CA PRO A 274 9.12 35.86 0.29
C PRO A 274 8.08 35.26 -0.66
N VAL A 275 8.37 34.08 -1.22
CA VAL A 275 7.42 33.34 -2.06
C VAL A 275 6.21 32.87 -1.25
N GLN A 276 6.41 32.34 -0.05
CA GLN A 276 5.33 31.86 0.82
C GLN A 276 4.44 33.00 1.34
N GLU A 277 5.04 34.16 1.65
CA GLU A 277 4.31 35.39 1.99
C GLU A 277 3.43 35.84 0.84
N SER A 278 3.98 35.86 -0.39
CA SER A 278 3.22 36.19 -1.59
C SER A 278 2.03 35.25 -1.78
N GLN A 279 2.20 33.94 -1.56
CA GLN A 279 1.09 32.97 -1.64
C GLN A 279 0.00 33.23 -0.59
N LEU A 280 0.37 33.62 0.63
CA LEU A 280 -0.57 33.98 1.69
C LEU A 280 -1.37 35.22 1.33
N VAL A 281 -0.70 36.28 0.87
CA VAL A 281 -1.36 37.53 0.45
C VAL A 281 -2.30 37.29 -0.73
N GLN A 282 -1.85 36.57 -1.76
CA GLN A 282 -2.68 36.26 -2.93
C GLN A 282 -3.93 35.47 -2.54
N LEU A 283 -3.80 34.46 -1.68
CA LEU A 283 -4.94 33.64 -1.25
C LEU A 283 -5.92 34.46 -0.40
N ARG A 284 -5.42 35.34 0.47
CA ARG A 284 -6.26 36.27 1.26
C ARG A 284 -7.04 37.24 0.37
N GLN A 285 -6.38 37.87 -0.60
CA GLN A 285 -7.03 38.80 -1.54
C GLN A 285 -8.08 38.08 -2.38
N LEU A 286 -7.83 36.84 -2.78
CA LEU A 286 -8.82 36.04 -3.49
C LEU A 286 -10.05 35.77 -2.61
N LEU A 287 -9.86 35.40 -1.34
CA LEU A 287 -10.97 35.18 -0.42
C LEU A 287 -11.77 36.47 -0.16
N GLN A 288 -11.11 37.63 -0.05
CA GLN A 288 -11.78 38.93 0.05
C GLN A 288 -12.73 39.19 -1.14
N LYS A 289 -12.32 38.80 -2.34
CA LYS A 289 -13.12 38.98 -3.57
C LYS A 289 -14.25 37.96 -3.70
N THR A 290 -14.00 36.70 -3.35
CA THR A 290 -14.92 35.59 -3.67
C THR A 290 -15.83 35.21 -2.51
N HIS A 291 -15.40 35.37 -1.25
CA HIS A 291 -16.11 34.86 -0.09
C HIS A 291 -17.02 35.91 0.55
N LYS A 292 -18.33 35.66 0.53
CA LYS A 292 -19.34 36.49 1.22
C LYS A 292 -19.45 36.05 2.68
N GLY A 293 -18.59 36.60 3.54
CA GLY A 293 -18.60 36.32 4.98
C GLY A 293 -17.29 36.72 5.67
N LYS A 294 -17.19 36.43 6.97
CA LYS A 294 -15.98 36.72 7.75
C LYS A 294 -14.79 35.95 7.17
N ILE A 295 -13.72 36.67 6.88
CA ILE A 295 -12.50 36.10 6.29
C ILE A 295 -11.69 35.41 7.39
N PRO A 296 -11.16 34.20 7.15
CA PRO A 296 -10.26 33.56 8.10
C PRO A 296 -9.04 34.43 8.38
N LYS A 297 -8.57 34.43 9.63
CA LYS A 297 -7.31 35.10 10.01
C LYS A 297 -6.13 34.50 9.22
N ASP A 298 -5.06 35.28 9.04
CA ASP A 298 -3.87 34.87 8.28
C ASP A 298 -3.30 33.54 8.76
N ALA A 299 -3.22 33.32 10.07
CA ALA A 299 -2.77 32.06 10.65
C ALA A 299 -3.60 30.86 10.20
N HIS A 300 -4.91 31.02 10.01
CA HIS A 300 -5.77 29.97 9.50
C HIS A 300 -5.51 29.72 8.02
N ILE A 301 -5.45 30.77 7.18
CA ILE A 301 -5.14 30.64 5.75
C ILE A 301 -3.79 29.93 5.55
N LEU A 302 -2.80 30.33 6.36
CA LEU A 302 -1.46 29.78 6.32
C LEU A 302 -1.41 28.28 6.68
N ARG A 303 -2.30 27.78 7.54
CA ARG A 303 -2.42 26.33 7.82
C ARG A 303 -2.78 25.54 6.56
N PHE A 304 -3.66 26.06 5.71
CA PHE A 304 -4.05 25.40 4.46
C PHE A 304 -2.91 25.43 3.43
N LEU A 305 -2.19 26.55 3.35
CA LEU A 305 -0.99 26.67 2.51
C LEU A 305 0.10 25.68 2.94
N ARG A 306 0.44 25.64 4.24
CA ARG A 306 1.42 24.70 4.79
C ARG A 306 1.02 23.24 4.54
N ALA A 307 -0.26 22.90 4.73
CA ALA A 307 -0.77 21.54 4.52
C ALA A 307 -0.74 21.08 3.05
N ARG A 308 -0.50 21.99 2.09
CA ARG A 308 -0.40 21.70 0.66
C ARG A 308 0.95 22.12 0.08
N ASP A 309 1.99 22.18 0.90
CA ASP A 309 3.35 22.54 0.51
C ASP A 309 3.41 23.88 -0.26
N PHE A 310 2.56 24.83 0.15
CA PHE A 310 2.35 26.14 -0.50
C PHE A 310 1.93 26.07 -1.97
N ASN A 311 1.38 24.94 -2.42
CA ASN A 311 0.69 24.87 -3.71
C ASN A 311 -0.60 25.69 -3.65
N PHE A 312 -0.61 26.83 -4.34
CA PHE A 312 -1.71 27.80 -4.33
C PHE A 312 -3.06 27.15 -4.59
N GLU A 313 -3.17 26.43 -5.70
CA GLU A 313 -4.46 25.96 -6.21
C GLU A 313 -5.05 24.87 -5.32
N LYS A 314 -4.22 23.93 -4.85
CA LYS A 314 -4.65 22.88 -3.91
C LYS A 314 -5.02 23.45 -2.55
N ALA A 315 -4.29 24.46 -2.06
CA ALA A 315 -4.60 25.13 -0.79
C ALA A 315 -5.91 25.90 -0.89
N ARG A 316 -6.10 26.62 -2.00
CA ARG A 316 -7.33 27.35 -2.33
C ARG A 316 -8.54 26.44 -2.35
N GLU A 317 -8.49 25.36 -3.12
CA GLU A 317 -9.58 24.39 -3.23
C GLU A 317 -9.96 23.82 -1.84
N MET A 318 -8.95 23.39 -1.09
CA MET A 318 -9.15 22.82 0.26
C MET A 318 -9.76 23.83 1.24
N LEU A 319 -9.33 25.09 1.19
CA LEU A 319 -9.87 26.15 2.04
C LEU A 319 -11.31 26.49 1.68
N VAL A 320 -11.62 26.65 0.38
CA VAL A 320 -12.98 26.93 -0.09
C VAL A 320 -13.94 25.81 0.30
N HIS A 321 -13.55 24.55 0.10
CA HIS A 321 -14.36 23.40 0.55
C HIS A 321 -14.55 23.40 2.06
N SER A 322 -13.52 23.71 2.84
CA SER A 322 -13.64 23.80 4.29
C SER A 322 -14.64 24.89 4.72
N LEU A 323 -14.59 26.08 4.11
CA LEU A 323 -15.52 27.17 4.41
C LEU A 323 -16.97 26.82 4.04
N ALA A 324 -17.17 26.23 2.85
CA ALA A 324 -18.49 25.77 2.42
C ALA A 324 -19.06 24.71 3.37
N TRP A 325 -18.24 23.75 3.80
CA TRP A 325 -18.63 22.71 4.76
C TRP A 325 -18.98 23.30 6.13
N ARG A 326 -18.16 24.23 6.65
CA ARG A 326 -18.46 24.90 7.94
C ARG A 326 -19.81 25.61 7.91
N LYS A 327 -20.12 26.28 6.79
CA LYS A 327 -21.41 26.94 6.58
C LYS A 327 -22.55 25.92 6.51
N LEU A 328 -22.38 24.84 5.74
CA LEU A 328 -23.40 23.80 5.58
C LEU A 328 -23.76 23.14 6.93
N HIS A 329 -22.77 22.89 7.78
CA HIS A 329 -22.95 22.24 9.08
C HIS A 329 -23.13 23.22 10.25
N ASN A 330 -23.27 24.52 9.97
CA ASN A 330 -23.48 25.58 10.96
C ASN A 330 -22.43 25.57 12.10
N ILE A 331 -21.18 25.29 11.77
CA ILE A 331 -20.12 25.02 12.76
C ILE A 331 -19.81 26.24 13.62
N ASP A 332 -19.89 27.44 13.06
CA ASP A 332 -19.56 28.68 13.78
C ASP A 332 -20.54 28.97 14.94
N HIS A 333 -21.72 28.35 14.93
CA HIS A 333 -22.72 28.46 16.00
C HIS A 333 -22.78 27.22 16.89
N LEU A 334 -21.99 26.18 16.59
CA LEU A 334 -22.09 24.86 17.21
C LEU A 334 -21.91 24.91 18.74
N LEU A 335 -20.99 25.74 19.23
CA LEU A 335 -20.76 25.92 20.68
C LEU A 335 -22.00 26.43 21.43
N HIS A 336 -22.90 27.13 20.75
CA HIS A 336 -24.14 27.65 21.33
C HIS A 336 -25.35 26.78 21.04
N THR A 337 -25.36 26.08 19.90
CA THR A 337 -26.54 25.35 19.43
C THR A 337 -26.52 23.86 19.75
N TYR A 338 -25.38 23.31 20.17
CA TYR A 338 -25.23 21.88 20.42
C TYR A 338 -25.02 21.58 21.90
N THR A 339 -25.87 20.72 22.43
CA THR A 339 -25.71 20.12 23.77
C THR A 339 -25.47 18.62 23.60
N PRO A 340 -24.37 18.07 24.12
CA PRO A 340 -24.11 16.63 24.04
C PRO A 340 -25.25 15.80 24.67
N PRO A 341 -25.82 14.83 23.94
CA PRO A 341 -26.73 13.84 24.50
C PRO A 341 -26.10 13.07 25.65
N GLU A 342 -26.91 12.64 26.62
CA GLU A 342 -26.45 11.93 27.82
C GLU A 342 -25.60 10.68 27.50
N VAL A 343 -25.94 9.97 26.42
CA VAL A 343 -25.18 8.81 25.93
C VAL A 343 -23.74 9.19 25.61
N LEU A 344 -23.51 10.33 24.95
CA LEU A 344 -22.16 10.80 24.65
C LEU A 344 -21.44 11.24 25.93
N THR A 345 -22.12 11.97 26.82
CA THR A 345 -21.51 12.38 28.11
C THR A 345 -21.07 11.19 28.97
N LYS A 346 -21.83 10.08 28.95
CA LYS A 346 -21.53 8.88 29.76
C LYS A 346 -20.54 7.92 29.11
N TYR A 347 -20.64 7.74 27.79
CA TYR A 347 -19.95 6.64 27.09
C TYR A 347 -18.89 7.10 26.09
N TYR A 348 -18.78 8.40 25.80
CA TYR A 348 -17.69 8.93 24.99
C TYR A 348 -16.41 9.01 25.84
N THR A 349 -15.43 8.17 25.53
CA THR A 349 -14.22 7.99 26.36
C THR A 349 -13.10 8.96 26.01
N GLY A 350 -13.44 10.21 25.73
CA GLY A 350 -12.53 11.31 25.41
C GLY A 350 -12.66 12.49 26.36
N GLY A 351 -11.56 13.20 26.62
CA GLY A 351 -11.62 14.39 27.46
C GLY A 351 -10.33 15.21 27.44
N TRP A 352 -10.50 16.51 27.72
CA TRP A 352 -9.39 17.40 28.02
C TRP A 352 -8.77 17.02 29.37
N HIS A 353 -7.44 17.04 29.41
CA HIS A 353 -6.65 16.69 30.57
C HIS A 353 -5.66 17.83 30.88
N PHE A 354 -4.57 17.55 31.57
CA PHE A 354 -3.50 18.51 31.86
C PHE A 354 -2.81 19.04 30.60
N SER A 355 -1.83 19.92 30.77
CA SER A 355 -0.95 20.38 29.71
C SER A 355 0.30 19.50 29.55
N ASP A 356 0.91 19.54 28.37
CA ASP A 356 2.25 19.01 28.14
C ASP A 356 3.33 19.87 28.83
N LYS A 357 4.60 19.49 28.64
CA LYS A 357 5.76 20.21 29.23
C LYS A 357 5.90 21.65 28.72
N ASP A 358 5.31 21.97 27.58
CA ASP A 358 5.33 23.29 26.95
C ASP A 358 4.05 24.09 27.28
N GLY A 359 3.18 23.57 28.15
CA GLY A 359 1.92 24.21 28.54
C GLY A 359 0.76 23.99 27.57
N ARG A 360 0.90 23.15 26.53
CA ARG A 360 -0.15 22.91 25.53
C ARG A 360 -1.21 21.95 26.07
N PRO A 361 -2.52 22.21 25.87
CA PRO A 361 -3.58 21.38 26.42
C PRO A 361 -3.56 19.97 25.80
N LEU A 362 -3.66 18.93 26.64
CA LEU A 362 -3.76 17.55 26.18
C LEU A 362 -5.20 17.10 26.10
N TYR A 363 -5.56 16.50 24.97
CA TYR A 363 -6.82 15.78 24.80
C TYR A 363 -6.54 14.28 24.71
N VAL A 364 -7.14 13.50 25.60
CA VAL A 364 -6.92 12.04 25.66
C VAL A 364 -8.18 11.34 25.18
N LEU A 365 -8.06 10.52 24.12
CA LEU A 365 -9.14 9.71 23.58
C LEU A 365 -8.81 8.21 23.74
N ARG A 366 -9.59 7.51 24.58
CA ARG A 366 -9.38 6.09 24.89
C ARG A 366 -10.14 5.20 23.92
N LEU A 367 -9.67 5.18 22.66
CA LEU A 367 -10.31 4.45 21.56
C LEU A 367 -10.60 2.97 21.86
N GLY A 368 -9.69 2.26 22.53
CA GLY A 368 -9.85 0.84 22.86
C GLY A 368 -10.94 0.54 23.89
N LEU A 369 -11.38 1.56 24.64
CA LEU A 369 -12.46 1.46 25.62
C LEU A 369 -13.78 2.07 25.10
N MET A 370 -13.77 2.62 23.88
CA MET A 370 -14.93 3.27 23.30
C MET A 370 -15.74 2.26 22.47
N ASP A 371 -17.00 2.03 22.85
CA ASP A 371 -17.93 1.28 22.00
C ASP A 371 -18.42 2.17 20.84
N VAL A 372 -17.58 2.33 19.83
CA VAL A 372 -17.88 3.16 18.65
C VAL A 372 -19.14 2.67 17.92
N LYS A 373 -19.36 1.35 17.88
CA LYS A 373 -20.54 0.76 17.21
C LYS A 373 -21.81 1.08 17.99
N GLY A 374 -21.78 0.91 19.32
CA GLY A 374 -22.88 1.26 20.20
C GLY A 374 -23.21 2.75 20.14
N LEU A 375 -22.19 3.62 20.22
CA LEU A 375 -22.36 5.07 20.10
C LEU A 375 -22.98 5.46 18.74
N MET A 376 -22.45 4.92 17.64
CA MET A 376 -22.98 5.20 16.30
C MET A 376 -24.44 4.74 16.15
N LYS A 377 -24.80 3.59 16.72
CA LYS A 377 -26.19 3.10 16.72
C LYS A 377 -27.10 3.94 17.61
N ALA A 378 -26.60 4.45 18.74
CA ALA A 378 -27.39 5.17 19.72
C ALA A 378 -27.65 6.63 19.33
N VAL A 379 -26.63 7.34 18.84
CA VAL A 379 -26.73 8.78 18.54
C VAL A 379 -26.71 9.11 17.05
N GLY A 380 -26.31 8.16 16.20
CA GLY A 380 -26.15 8.39 14.77
C GLY A 380 -24.84 9.11 14.40
N GLU A 381 -24.47 9.00 13.13
CA GLU A 381 -23.23 9.58 12.60
C GLU A 381 -23.20 11.11 12.73
N GLU A 382 -24.31 11.79 12.44
CA GLU A 382 -24.39 13.25 12.45
C GLU A 382 -24.17 13.83 13.85
N ASN A 383 -24.76 13.23 14.90
CA ASN A 383 -24.58 13.71 16.27
C ASN A 383 -23.18 13.39 16.80
N LEU A 384 -22.60 12.26 16.41
CA LEU A 384 -21.22 11.92 16.77
C LEU A 384 -20.23 12.90 16.11
N LEU A 385 -20.48 13.26 14.84
CA LEU A 385 -19.71 14.29 14.13
C LEU A 385 -19.85 15.66 14.81
N LYS A 386 -21.07 16.10 15.13
CA LYS A 386 -21.31 17.35 15.89
C LYS A 386 -20.60 17.33 17.24
N HIS A 387 -20.61 16.20 17.95
CA HIS A 387 -19.91 16.05 19.22
C HIS A 387 -18.39 16.23 19.06
N CYS A 388 -17.78 15.54 18.10
CA CYS A 388 -16.35 15.67 17.81
C CYS A 388 -15.98 17.10 17.44
N MET A 389 -16.82 17.78 16.64
CA MET A 389 -16.57 19.18 16.28
C MET A 389 -16.73 20.12 17.47
N HIS A 390 -17.73 19.90 18.34
CA HIS A 390 -17.94 20.70 19.55
C HIS A 390 -16.75 20.62 20.52
N LEU A 391 -16.09 19.47 20.61
CA LEU A 391 -14.91 19.30 21.48
C LEU A 391 -13.66 20.02 20.96
N HIS A 392 -13.64 20.41 19.69
CA HIS A 392 -12.47 20.97 19.00
C HIS A 392 -12.70 22.37 18.40
N CYS A 393 -13.90 22.93 18.56
CA CYS A 393 -14.21 24.35 18.28
C CYS A 393 -13.89 25.18 19.51
#